data_AF-A0A5R2NCV0-F1
#
_entry.id   AF-A0A5R2NCV0-F1
#
_cell.length_a   1.000
_cell.length_b   1.000
_cell.length_c   1.000
_cell.angle_alpha   90.00
_cell.angle_beta   90.00
_cell.angle_gamma   90.00
#
_symmetry.space_group_name_H-M   'P 1'
#
loop_
_entity.id
_entity.type
_entity.pdbx_description
1 polymer ?
#
loop_
_entity_poly.entity_id
_entity_poly.type
_entity_poly.pdbx_seq_one_letter_code
_entity_poly.pdbx_strand_id
1 'polypeptide(L)'
;MANSTKKILLVSTDRTFAQDTKTAFAASEIIQLMTVEKNVTELRGEVQEAEFGVVIVDMDAAMLEEIESLQRVMRRLEGKAPVVVVTQEFNAAAVRILVQLKVADFLVKPITTADLVRSVVRA
;
A
#
# COMPACT_ATOMS: atom_id res chain seq x y z
N MET A 1 -25.79 4.93 13.32
CA MET A 1 -24.83 5.27 12.25
C MET A 1 -24.03 4.03 11.97
N ALA A 2 -24.04 3.51 10.73
CA ALA A 2 -23.28 2.30 10.42
C ALA A 2 -21.78 2.62 10.57
N ASN A 3 -21.11 1.96 11.51
CA ASN A 3 -19.67 2.06 11.67
C ASN A 3 -19.05 1.27 10.50
N SER A 4 -18.85 1.91 9.34
CA SER A 4 -18.36 1.19 8.17
C SER A 4 -16.89 0.82 8.37
N THR A 5 -16.59 -0.47 8.34
CA THR A 5 -15.23 -0.99 8.46
C THR A 5 -14.40 -0.54 7.25
N LYS A 6 -13.25 0.11 7.47
CA LYS A 6 -12.29 0.49 6.42
C LYS A 6 -11.48 -0.75 6.04
N LYS A 7 -11.69 -1.26 4.83
CA LYS A 7 -10.90 -2.37 4.27
C LYS A 7 -9.56 -1.85 3.79
N ILE A 8 -8.48 -2.49 4.19
CA ILE A 8 -7.12 -2.12 3.79
C ILE A 8 -6.50 -3.31 3.11
N LEU A 9 -5.96 -3.10 1.91
CA LEU A 9 -5.18 -4.13 1.23
C LEU A 9 -3.71 -3.88 1.46
N LEU A 10 -2.97 -4.90 1.90
CA LEU A 10 -1.52 -4.94 1.84
C LEU A 10 -1.10 -5.89 0.73
N VAL A 11 -0.28 -5.40 -0.21
CA VAL A 11 0.43 -6.21 -1.20
C VAL A 11 1.90 -6.24 -0.80
N SER A 12 2.43 -7.43 -0.49
CA SER A 12 3.83 -7.58 -0.06
C SER A 12 4.29 -9.03 -0.16
N THR A 13 5.55 -9.26 -0.53
CA THR A 13 6.23 -10.56 -0.38
C THR A 13 7.01 -10.67 0.93
N ASP A 14 7.14 -9.56 1.67
CA ASP A 14 7.83 -9.49 2.95
C ASP A 14 6.91 -9.96 4.08
N ARG A 15 7.09 -11.20 4.50
CA ARG A 15 6.30 -11.83 5.56
C ARG A 15 6.46 -11.14 6.91
N THR A 16 7.63 -10.57 7.19
CA THR A 16 7.86 -9.85 8.46
C THR A 16 7.06 -8.57 8.45
N PHE A 17 7.17 -7.78 7.38
CA PHE A 17 6.40 -6.57 7.22
C PHE A 17 4.88 -6.82 7.22
N ALA A 18 4.43 -7.91 6.59
CA ALA A 18 3.03 -8.31 6.61
C ALA A 18 2.53 -8.65 8.02
N GLN A 19 3.32 -9.38 8.80
CA GLN A 19 2.98 -9.74 10.18
C GLN A 19 2.99 -8.52 11.11
N ASP A 20 3.95 -7.62 10.95
CA ASP A 20 4.02 -6.37 11.70
C ASP A 20 2.83 -5.46 11.38
N THR A 21 2.48 -5.35 10.10
CA THR A 21 1.30 -4.59 9.64
C THR A 21 0.00 -5.19 10.18
N LYS A 22 -0.12 -6.52 10.19
CA LYS A 22 -1.26 -7.20 10.80
C LYS A 22 -1.38 -6.89 12.29
N THR A 23 -0.27 -6.92 13.00
CA THR A 23 -0.22 -6.57 14.43
C THR A 23 -0.59 -5.11 14.67
N ALA A 24 -0.11 -4.20 13.82
CA ALA A 24 -0.41 -2.77 13.87
C ALA A 24 -1.91 -2.47 13.77
N PHE A 25 -2.61 -3.14 12.84
CA PHE A 25 -4.03 -2.89 12.60
C PHE A 25 -4.97 -3.76 13.44
N ALA A 26 -4.46 -4.81 14.11
CA ALA A 26 -5.27 -5.70 14.95
C ALA A 26 -5.95 -4.99 16.14
N ALA A 27 -5.38 -3.89 16.63
CA ALA A 27 -5.95 -3.10 17.72
C ALA A 27 -7.16 -2.24 17.30
N SER A 28 -7.44 -2.11 16.01
CA SER A 28 -8.52 -1.26 15.50
C SER A 28 -9.77 -2.08 15.20
N GLU A 29 -10.87 -1.76 15.91
CA GLU A 29 -12.17 -2.41 15.69
C GLU A 29 -12.84 -2.03 14.36
N ILE A 30 -12.36 -0.99 13.69
CA ILE A 30 -12.93 -0.45 12.45
C ILE A 30 -12.08 -0.72 11.21
N ILE A 31 -10.92 -1.36 11.35
CA ILE A 31 -10.03 -1.66 10.21
C ILE A 31 -10.03 -3.16 9.96
N GLN A 32 -10.25 -3.53 8.69
CA GLN A 32 -10.07 -4.90 8.23
C GLN A 32 -8.87 -4.95 7.29
N LEU A 33 -7.78 -5.55 7.74
CA LEU A 33 -6.60 -5.77 6.90
C LEU A 33 -6.76 -7.07 6.07
N MET A 34 -6.60 -6.95 4.76
CA MET A 34 -6.46 -8.03 3.81
C MET A 34 -5.03 -8.03 3.28
N THR A 35 -4.45 -9.21 3.07
CA THR A 35 -3.07 -9.35 2.60
C THR A 35 -3.02 -10.17 1.32
N VAL A 36 -2.28 -9.70 0.33
CA VAL A 36 -1.92 -10.43 -0.88
C VAL A 36 -0.42 -10.64 -0.87
N GLU A 37 0.00 -11.89 -0.68
CA GLU A 37 1.41 -12.28 -0.63
C GLU A 37 1.98 -12.42 -2.06
N LYS A 38 2.15 -11.29 -2.74
CA LYS A 38 2.67 -11.20 -4.12
C LYS A 38 3.47 -9.93 -4.31
N ASN A 39 4.33 -9.92 -5.34
CA ASN A 39 4.91 -8.69 -5.85
C ASN A 39 3.88 -7.87 -6.63
N VAL A 40 4.05 -6.55 -6.70
CA VAL A 40 3.18 -5.65 -7.47
C VAL A 40 3.09 -6.03 -8.96
N THR A 41 4.15 -6.62 -9.51
CA THR A 41 4.21 -7.11 -10.90
C THR A 41 3.24 -8.26 -11.18
N GLU A 42 2.87 -9.02 -10.16
CA GLU A 42 2.03 -10.21 -10.27
C GLU A 42 0.54 -9.93 -10.06
N LEU A 43 0.17 -8.68 -9.75
CA LEU A 43 -1.23 -8.28 -9.52
C LEU A 43 -2.03 -8.30 -10.83
N ARG A 44 -3.07 -9.14 -10.87
CA ARG A 44 -3.94 -9.35 -12.05
C ARG A 44 -5.34 -8.79 -11.87
N GLY A 45 -5.86 -8.72 -10.65
CA GLY A 45 -7.24 -8.26 -10.38
C GLY A 45 -7.57 -8.04 -8.90
N GLU A 46 -6.67 -8.40 -7.99
CA GLU A 46 -6.87 -8.38 -6.54
C GLU A 46 -7.21 -6.98 -6.00
N VAL A 47 -6.76 -5.93 -6.69
CA VAL A 47 -7.04 -4.52 -6.37
C VAL A 47 -8.37 -4.01 -6.91
N GLN A 48 -9.04 -4.76 -7.81
CA GLN A 48 -10.32 -4.36 -8.44
C GLN A 48 -11.53 -5.00 -7.77
N GLU A 49 -11.36 -6.16 -7.13
CA GLU A 49 -12.48 -6.97 -6.63
C GLU A 49 -13.11 -6.43 -5.33
N ALA A 50 -12.47 -5.48 -4.65
CA ALA A 50 -12.97 -4.95 -3.39
C ALA A 50 -12.85 -3.42 -3.28
N GLU A 51 -13.85 -2.82 -2.65
CA GLU A 51 -13.82 -1.42 -2.21
C GLU A 51 -12.86 -1.27 -1.02
N PHE A 52 -11.58 -1.09 -1.32
CA PHE A 52 -10.56 -0.77 -0.32
C PHE A 52 -10.60 0.72 0.02
N GLY A 53 -10.46 1.03 1.30
CA GLY A 53 -10.27 2.40 1.78
C GLY A 53 -8.82 2.87 1.68
N VAL A 54 -7.83 1.95 1.63
CA VAL A 54 -6.41 2.22 1.33
C VAL A 54 -5.78 0.95 0.73
N VAL A 55 -4.86 1.11 -0.21
CA VAL A 55 -3.96 0.04 -0.68
C VAL A 55 -2.53 0.37 -0.30
N ILE A 56 -1.89 -0.50 0.47
CA ILE A 56 -0.47 -0.44 0.83
C ILE A 56 0.27 -1.36 -0.15
N VAL A 57 1.25 -0.81 -0.86
CA VAL A 57 2.08 -1.56 -1.83
C VAL A 57 3.51 -1.56 -1.34
N ASP A 58 3.98 -2.71 -0.88
CA ASP A 58 5.39 -2.98 -0.62
C ASP A 58 6.08 -3.37 -1.93
N MET A 59 7.03 -2.55 -2.35
CA MET A 59 7.70 -2.67 -3.64
C MET A 59 9.12 -2.10 -3.59
N ASP A 60 9.98 -2.50 -4.52
CA ASP A 60 11.24 -1.83 -4.76
C ASP A 60 11.06 -0.69 -5.77
N ALA A 61 11.06 0.55 -5.27
CA ALA A 61 10.88 1.73 -6.09
C ALA A 61 12.09 2.01 -7.01
N ALA A 62 13.24 1.37 -6.78
CA ALA A 62 14.38 1.44 -7.69
C ALA A 62 14.22 0.52 -8.91
N MET A 63 13.29 -0.44 -8.87
CA MET A 63 13.01 -1.32 -10.00
C MET A 63 11.96 -0.71 -10.95
N LEU A 64 12.38 -0.43 -12.19
CA LEU A 64 11.51 0.15 -13.21
C LEU A 64 10.26 -0.69 -13.47
N GLU A 65 10.40 -2.02 -13.51
CA GLU A 65 9.28 -2.93 -13.76
C GLU A 65 8.20 -2.85 -12.67
N GLU A 66 8.60 -2.67 -11.41
CA GLU A 66 7.67 -2.51 -10.30
C GLU A 66 6.98 -1.14 -10.34
N ILE A 67 7.70 -0.08 -10.72
CA ILE A 67 7.12 1.25 -10.95
C ILE A 67 6.08 1.21 -12.08
N GLU A 68 6.38 0.56 -13.21
CA GLU A 68 5.42 0.38 -14.30
C GLU A 68 4.20 -0.45 -13.87
N SER A 69 4.40 -1.43 -13.00
CA SER A 69 3.32 -2.23 -12.41
C SER A 69 2.43 -1.40 -11.48
N LEU A 70 3.03 -0.57 -10.64
CA LEU A 70 2.32 0.40 -9.82
C LEU A 70 1.48 1.35 -10.68
N GLN A 71 2.01 1.85 -11.81
CA GLN A 71 1.24 2.69 -12.74
C GLN A 71 -0.02 1.98 -13.24
N ARG A 72 0.07 0.68 -13.57
CA ARG A 72 -1.08 -0.12 -13.97
C ARG A 72 -2.07 -0.28 -12.82
N VAL A 73 -1.60 -0.50 -11.59
CA VAL A 73 -2.46 -0.55 -10.39
C VAL A 73 -3.19 0.77 -10.18
N MET A 74 -2.47 1.90 -10.21
CA MET A 74 -3.07 3.23 -10.09
C MET A 74 -4.16 3.48 -11.13
N ARG A 75 -3.92 3.09 -12.39
CA ARG A 75 -4.92 3.17 -13.46
C ARG A 75 -6.14 2.29 -13.21
N ARG A 76 -5.95 1.07 -12.69
CA ARG A 76 -7.06 0.15 -12.37
C ARG A 76 -7.90 0.62 -11.19
N LEU A 77 -7.28 1.27 -10.21
CA LEU A 77 -7.97 1.83 -9.05
C LEU A 77 -8.79 3.07 -9.40
N GLU A 78 -8.41 3.84 -10.43
CA GLU A 78 -9.12 5.04 -10.88
C GLU A 78 -9.43 6.03 -9.74
N GLY A 79 -8.54 6.11 -8.74
CA GLY A 79 -8.71 6.98 -7.56
C GLY A 79 -9.74 6.49 -6.52
N LYS A 80 -10.31 5.28 -6.67
CA LYS A 80 -11.28 4.71 -5.71
C LYS A 80 -10.66 4.40 -4.35
N ALA A 81 -9.35 4.16 -4.31
CA ALA A 81 -8.58 3.96 -3.09
C ALA A 81 -7.25 4.73 -3.17
N PRO A 82 -6.86 5.46 -2.13
CA PRO A 82 -5.51 6.00 -2.02
C PRO A 82 -4.48 4.87 -1.93
N VAL A 83 -3.30 5.10 -2.50
CA VAL A 83 -2.19 4.14 -2.48
C VAL A 83 -1.04 4.68 -1.64
N VAL A 84 -0.63 3.91 -0.64
CA VAL A 84 0.58 4.17 0.16
C VAL A 84 1.67 3.22 -0.32
N VAL A 85 2.80 3.78 -0.76
CA VAL A 85 3.95 2.97 -1.19
C VAL A 85 4.92 2.79 -0.04
N VAL A 86 5.37 1.55 0.14
CA VAL A 86 6.41 1.18 1.09
C VAL A 86 7.58 0.61 0.30
N THR A 87 8.80 1.08 0.56
CA THR A 87 9.98 0.59 -0.16
C THR A 87 11.19 0.40 0.75
N GLN A 88 12.21 -0.30 0.26
CA GLN A 88 13.43 -0.58 1.03
C GLN A 88 14.37 0.63 1.12
N GLU A 89 14.51 1.37 0.02
CA GLU A 89 15.51 2.43 -0.08
C GLU A 89 14.93 3.71 -0.65
N PHE A 90 15.48 4.85 -0.21
CA PHE A 90 15.15 6.12 -0.79
C PHE A 90 15.84 6.29 -2.15
N ASN A 91 15.06 6.59 -3.19
CA ASN A 91 15.56 6.95 -4.52
C ASN A 91 14.87 8.22 -5.02
N ALA A 92 15.63 9.31 -5.18
CA ALA A 92 15.08 10.61 -5.56
C ALA A 92 14.36 10.61 -6.92
N ALA A 93 14.83 9.81 -7.88
CA ALA A 93 14.18 9.68 -9.19
C ALA A 93 12.85 8.94 -9.06
N ALA A 94 12.83 7.85 -8.28
CA ALA A 94 11.62 7.09 -8.01
C ALA A 94 10.58 7.94 -7.26
N VAL A 95 10.99 8.68 -6.23
CA VAL A 95 10.10 9.58 -5.47
C VAL A 95 9.44 10.61 -6.37
N ARG A 96 10.18 11.21 -7.31
CA ARG A 96 9.58 12.12 -8.30
C ARG A 96 8.46 11.45 -9.10
N ILE A 97 8.67 10.21 -9.52
CA ILE A 97 7.67 9.43 -10.25
C ILE A 97 6.46 9.15 -9.35
N LEU A 98 6.67 8.69 -8.11
CA LEU A 98 5.60 8.40 -7.15
C LEU A 98 4.72 9.64 -6.88
N VAL A 99 5.34 10.82 -6.75
CA VAL A 99 4.62 12.10 -6.62
C VAL A 99 3.80 12.40 -7.89
N GLN A 100 4.35 12.18 -9.08
CA GLN A 100 3.62 12.37 -10.34
C GLN A 100 2.45 11.39 -10.49
N LEU A 101 2.58 10.17 -9.97
CA LEU A 101 1.51 9.17 -9.90
C LEU A 101 0.46 9.48 -8.84
N LYS A 102 0.70 10.48 -7.97
CA LYS A 102 -0.21 10.89 -6.90
C LYS A 102 -0.50 9.75 -5.93
N VAL A 103 0.54 9.01 -5.54
CA VAL A 103 0.43 8.15 -4.35
C VAL A 103 0.07 9.03 -3.14
N ALA A 104 -0.73 8.51 -2.23
CA ALA A 104 -1.18 9.24 -1.05
C ALA A 104 -0.03 9.47 -0.06
N ASP A 105 0.89 8.51 0.02
CA ASP A 105 2.11 8.64 0.81
C ASP A 105 3.18 7.65 0.33
N PHE A 106 4.41 7.87 0.80
CA PHE A 106 5.57 7.03 0.52
C PHE A 106 6.44 6.90 1.77
N LEU A 107 6.71 5.65 2.17
CA LEU A 107 7.49 5.31 3.36
C LEU A 107 8.70 4.45 2.97
N VAL A 108 9.83 4.69 3.63
CA VAL A 108 11.07 3.92 3.43
C VAL A 108 11.33 3.07 4.66
N LYS A 109 11.61 1.78 4.49
CA LYS A 109 11.98 0.85 5.57
C LYS A 109 13.34 1.25 6.18
N PRO A 110 13.54 1.06 7.51
CA PRO A 110 12.59 0.49 8.47
C PRO A 110 11.46 1.47 8.84
N ILE A 111 10.22 0.97 8.89
CA ILE A 111 9.02 1.76 9.21
C ILE A 111 8.54 1.36 10.61
N THR A 112 8.19 2.34 11.44
CA THR A 112 7.53 2.04 12.71
C THR A 112 6.03 1.78 12.49
N THR A 113 5.43 0.95 13.34
CA THR A 113 3.98 0.74 13.36
C THR A 113 3.19 2.06 13.39
N ALA A 114 3.66 3.05 14.15
CA ALA A 114 3.00 4.34 14.28
C ALA A 114 3.04 5.16 12.98
N ASP A 115 4.16 5.12 12.24
CA ASP A 115 4.29 5.82 10.97
C ASP A 115 3.37 5.22 9.90
N LEU A 116 3.32 3.89 9.80
CA LEU A 116 2.43 3.19 8.88
C LEU A 116 0.96 3.50 9.18
N VAL A 117 0.53 3.38 10.43
CA VAL A 117 -0.85 3.68 10.83
C VAL A 117 -1.20 5.13 10.55
N ARG A 118 -0.31 6.08 10.86
CA ARG A 118 -0.54 7.51 10.61
C ARG A 118 -0.71 7.81 9.12
N SER A 119 0.15 7.23 8.29
CA SER A 119 0.10 7.36 6.84
C SER A 119 -1.25 6.89 6.29
N VAL A 120 -1.65 5.68 6.67
CA VAL A 120 -2.89 5.03 6.25
C VAL A 120 -4.17 5.73 6.77
N VAL A 121 -4.12 6.32 7.96
CA VAL A 121 -5.26 7.07 8.52
C VAL A 121 -5.42 8.43 7.83
N ARG A 122 -4.33 9.05 7.37
CA ARG A 122 -4.36 10.34 6.65
C ARG A 122 -4.73 10.20 5.18
N ALA A 123 -4.47 9.04 4.59
CA ALA A 123 -4.84 8.67 3.23
C ALA A 123 -6.35 8.46 3.08
#